data_AF-A0A7U9WVM5-F1
#
_entry.id   AF-A0A7U9WVM5-F1
#
_cell.length_a   1.000
_cell.length_b   1.000
_cell.length_c   1.000
_cell.angle_alpha   90.00
_cell.angle_beta   90.00
_cell.angle_gamma   90.00
#
_symmetry.space_group_name_H-M   'P 1'
#
loop_
_entity.id
_entity.type
_entity.pdbx_description
1 polymer ?
#
loop_
_entity_poly.entity_id
_entity_poly.type
_entity_poly.pdbx_seq_one_letter_code
_entity_poly.pdbx_strand_id
1 'polypeptide(L)'
;MEKGSSEITATAIVKDVQNLVKLSDKEIAKTLADNQSKSNLSDKQKVRWHKKCLCLVEFENVKEISPLTFEHQGNMDDWFILEKIEDVIVGTSIPYNYKDYQF
;
A
#
# COMPACT_ATOMS: atom_id res chain seq x y z
N MET A 1 -18.80 1.96 5.03
CA MET A 1 -17.41 1.49 4.91
C MET A 1 -17.44 0.05 5.38
N GLU A 2 -17.13 -0.91 4.52
CA GLU A 2 -17.00 -2.30 4.96
C GLU A 2 -15.75 -2.42 5.85
N LYS A 3 -15.88 -3.18 6.94
CA LYS A 3 -14.77 -3.44 7.85
C LYS A 3 -13.85 -4.44 7.16
N GLY A 4 -12.53 -4.20 7.18
CA GLY A 4 -11.57 -5.15 6.61
C GLY A 4 -11.62 -6.51 7.31
N SER A 5 -11.30 -7.59 6.59
CA SER A 5 -11.30 -8.96 7.12
C SER A 5 -10.16 -9.25 8.10
N SER A 6 -9.15 -8.37 8.18
CA SER A 6 -7.89 -8.61 8.91
C SER A 6 -7.15 -9.87 8.42
N GLU A 7 -7.24 -10.14 7.12
CA GLU A 7 -6.57 -11.26 6.46
C GLU A 7 -5.63 -10.75 5.38
N ILE A 8 -4.48 -11.40 5.27
CA ILE A 8 -3.52 -11.22 4.18
C ILE A 8 -3.79 -12.34 3.19
N THR A 9 -4.30 -11.99 2.02
CA THR A 9 -4.83 -12.95 1.03
C THR A 9 -4.09 -12.93 -0.30
N ALA A 10 -3.20 -11.96 -0.51
CA ALA A 10 -2.43 -11.85 -1.74
C ALA A 10 -1.01 -11.39 -1.46
N THR A 11 -0.12 -11.74 -2.39
CA THR A 11 1.27 -11.27 -2.43
C THR A 11 1.63 -10.83 -3.84
N ALA A 12 2.60 -9.95 -3.96
CA ALA A 12 3.11 -9.47 -5.23
C ALA A 12 4.57 -9.03 -5.10
N ILE A 13 5.23 -8.85 -6.24
CA ILE A 13 6.59 -8.31 -6.33
C ILE A 13 6.49 -6.86 -6.76
N VAL A 14 7.19 -5.97 -6.07
CA VAL A 14 7.33 -4.57 -6.49
C VAL A 14 8.17 -4.54 -7.76
N LYS A 15 7.60 -4.01 -8.84
CA LYS A 15 8.24 -3.90 -10.15
C LYS A 15 8.85 -2.52 -10.38
N ASP A 16 8.11 -1.47 -10.04
CA ASP A 16 8.52 -0.07 -10.23
C ASP A 16 7.94 0.81 -9.13
N VAL A 17 8.69 1.85 -8.76
CA VAL A 17 8.28 2.84 -7.76
C VAL A 17 8.58 4.24 -8.29
N GLN A 18 7.53 5.05 -8.41
CA GLN A 18 7.63 6.44 -8.85
C GLN A 18 7.25 7.37 -7.71
N ASN A 19 8.24 8.15 -7.23
CA ASN A 19 8.02 9.17 -6.21
C ASN A 19 7.97 10.55 -6.86
N LEU A 20 6.77 11.13 -6.91
CA LEU A 20 6.49 12.40 -7.56
C LEU A 20 6.20 13.45 -6.49
N VAL A 21 6.92 14.57 -6.54
CA VAL A 21 6.80 15.66 -5.57
C VAL A 21 6.61 17.00 -6.27
N LYS A 22 5.96 17.94 -5.58
CA LYS A 22 5.72 19.32 -6.05
C LYS A 22 4.97 19.39 -7.40
N LEU A 23 4.08 18.45 -7.66
CA LEU A 23 3.26 18.42 -8.88
C LEU A 23 2.32 19.63 -8.94
N SER A 24 2.19 20.20 -10.13
CA SER A 24 1.11 21.13 -10.49
C SER A 24 -0.21 20.38 -10.73
N ASP A 25 -1.35 21.07 -10.64
CA ASP A 25 -2.67 20.45 -10.86
C ASP A 25 -2.79 19.71 -12.20
N LYS A 26 -2.16 20.26 -13.25
CA LYS A 26 -2.10 19.63 -14.58
C LYS A 26 -1.29 18.33 -14.56
N GLU A 27 -0.16 18.31 -13.86
CA GLU A 27 0.68 17.12 -13.73
C GLU A 27 0.02 16.05 -12.87
N ILE A 28 -0.70 16.43 -11.81
CA ILE A 28 -1.48 15.49 -10.99
C ILE A 28 -2.55 14.82 -11.86
N ALA A 29 -3.37 15.62 -12.57
CA ALA A 29 -4.44 15.10 -13.42
C ALA A 29 -3.89 14.18 -14.52
N LYS A 30 -2.78 14.56 -15.16
CA LYS A 30 -2.11 13.72 -16.16
C LYS A 30 -1.59 12.42 -15.55
N THR A 31 -0.88 12.49 -14.43
CA THR A 31 -0.33 11.32 -13.73
C THR A 31 -1.42 10.30 -13.38
N LEU A 32 -2.54 10.77 -12.83
CA LEU A 32 -3.66 9.89 -12.49
C LEU A 32 -4.33 9.31 -13.74
N ALA A 33 -4.47 10.09 -14.82
CA ALA A 33 -5.06 9.62 -16.07
C ALA A 33 -4.18 8.57 -16.77
N ASP A 34 -2.88 8.83 -16.88
CA ASP A 34 -1.91 7.95 -17.56
C ASP A 34 -1.81 6.57 -16.85
N ASN A 35 -2.05 6.53 -15.53
CA ASN A 35 -2.00 5.31 -14.71
C ASN A 35 -3.38 4.71 -14.38
N GLN A 36 -4.48 5.31 -14.86
CA GLN A 36 -5.84 4.91 -14.48
C GLN A 36 -6.16 3.45 -14.84
N SER A 37 -5.63 2.95 -15.96
CA SER A 37 -5.84 1.56 -16.40
C SER A 37 -5.26 0.53 -15.43
N LYS A 38 -4.22 0.91 -14.67
CA LYS A 38 -3.59 0.06 -13.64
C LYS A 38 -4.21 0.28 -12.26
N SER A 39 -4.40 1.53 -11.85
CA SER A 39 -4.85 1.85 -10.49
C SER A 39 -6.36 1.68 -10.29
N ASN A 40 -7.16 1.70 -11.36
CA ASN A 40 -8.61 1.51 -11.36
C ASN A 40 -9.35 2.37 -10.31
N LEU A 41 -8.91 3.62 -10.12
CA LEU A 41 -9.47 4.52 -9.11
C LEU A 41 -10.86 5.00 -9.51
N SER A 42 -11.82 5.00 -8.59
CA SER A 42 -13.09 5.70 -8.77
C SER A 42 -12.90 7.22 -8.81
N ASP A 43 -13.88 7.97 -9.31
CA ASP A 43 -13.76 9.43 -9.40
C ASP A 43 -13.63 10.10 -8.02
N LYS A 44 -14.28 9.56 -6.98
CA LYS A 44 -14.09 10.00 -5.59
C LYS A 44 -12.66 9.78 -5.12
N GLN A 45 -12.04 8.65 -5.49
CA GLN A 45 -10.65 8.36 -5.16
C GLN A 45 -9.69 9.26 -5.94
N LYS A 46 -9.95 9.56 -7.22
CA LYS A 46 -9.14 10.52 -7.99
C LYS A 46 -9.12 11.89 -7.33
N VAL A 47 -10.27 12.38 -6.85
CA VAL A 47 -10.35 13.63 -6.09
C VAL A 47 -9.56 13.55 -4.78
N ARG A 48 -9.70 12.45 -4.02
CA ARG A 48 -8.96 12.24 -2.76
C ARG A 48 -7.44 12.23 -2.99
N TRP A 49 -6.99 11.56 -4.04
CA TRP A 49 -5.59 11.42 -4.42
C TRP A 49 -5.07 12.60 -5.26
N HIS A 50 -5.85 13.66 -5.45
CA HIS A 50 -5.37 14.87 -6.10
C HIS A 50 -4.41 15.65 -5.17
N LYS A 51 -3.20 15.12 -4.99
CA LYS A 51 -2.17 15.58 -4.06
C LYS A 51 -0.91 15.97 -4.83
N LYS A 52 -0.22 17.01 -4.35
CA LYS A 52 1.04 17.50 -4.96
C LYS A 52 2.21 16.54 -4.78
N CYS A 53 2.05 15.52 -3.93
CA CYS A 53 3.01 14.44 -3.75
C CYS A 53 2.26 13.12 -3.93
N LEU A 54 2.79 12.26 -4.79
CA LEU A 54 2.24 10.95 -5.12
C LEU A 54 3.37 9.91 -5.14
N CYS A 55 3.13 8.78 -4.49
CA CYS A 55 3.94 7.58 -4.66
C CYS A 55 3.10 6.55 -5.42
N LEU A 56 3.58 6.15 -6.60
CA LEU A 56 2.96 5.08 -7.38
C LEU A 56 3.83 3.84 -7.28
N VAL A 57 3.22 2.72 -6.91
CA VAL A 57 3.89 1.43 -6.79
C VAL A 57 3.25 0.47 -7.77
N GLU A 58 4.02 0.04 -8.77
CA GLU A 58 3.59 -1.00 -9.71
C GLU A 58 3.99 -2.36 -9.17
N PHE A 59 3.03 -3.27 -9.16
CA PHE A 59 3.23 -4.65 -8.77
C PHE A 59 3.20 -5.58 -9.99
N GLU A 60 4.00 -6.64 -9.92
CA GLU A 60 3.94 -7.77 -10.84
C GLU A 60 3.81 -9.08 -10.06
N ASN A 61 3.46 -10.16 -10.76
CA ASN A 61 3.30 -11.48 -10.17
C ASN A 61 2.34 -11.50 -8.96
N VAL A 62 1.25 -10.72 -9.05
CA VAL A 62 0.19 -10.71 -8.05
C VAL A 62 -0.43 -12.11 -7.99
N LYS A 63 -0.42 -12.73 -6.82
CA LYS A 63 -0.91 -14.08 -6.59
C LYS A 63 -1.73 -14.11 -5.31
N GLU A 64 -2.84 -14.83 -5.37
CA GLU A 64 -3.58 -15.21 -4.17
C GLU A 64 -2.75 -16.22 -3.37
N ILE A 65 -2.82 -16.09 -2.05
CA ILE A 65 -2.18 -17.00 -1.10
C ILE A 65 -3.25 -17.55 -0.15
N SER A 66 -2.93 -18.63 0.55
CA SER A 66 -3.78 -19.07 1.66
C SER A 66 -3.90 -17.93 2.68
N PRO A 67 -5.13 -17.56 3.11
CA PRO A 67 -5.34 -16.44 4.03
C PRO A 67 -4.52 -16.59 5.30
N LEU A 68 -3.81 -15.54 5.67
CA LEU A 68 -3.10 -15.43 6.94
C LEU A 68 -3.83 -14.41 7.82
N THR A 69 -4.16 -14.79 9.05
CA THR A 69 -4.82 -13.87 9.99
C THR A 69 -3.80 -12.87 10.52
N PHE A 70 -4.04 -11.59 10.22
CA PHE A 70 -3.20 -10.48 10.67
C PHE A 70 -3.50 -10.12 12.13
N GLU A 71 -2.46 -10.02 12.95
CA GLU A 71 -2.57 -9.56 14.33
C GLU A 71 -2.39 -8.04 14.38
N HIS A 72 -3.48 -7.33 14.66
CA HIS A 72 -3.51 -5.87 14.62
C HIS A 72 -2.49 -5.23 15.55
N GLN A 73 -1.56 -4.47 14.97
CA GLN A 73 -0.50 -3.76 15.69
C GLN A 73 -0.85 -2.28 15.86
N GLY A 74 -0.86 -1.80 17.11
CA GLY A 74 -0.81 -0.38 17.49
C GLY A 74 -1.52 0.61 16.57
N ASN A 75 -0.85 1.74 16.28
CA ASN A 75 -1.35 2.66 15.26
C ASN A 75 -0.97 2.07 13.89
N MET A 76 -1.99 1.63 13.16
CA MET A 76 -1.84 0.95 11.87
C MET A 76 -1.58 2.01 10.80
N ASP A 77 -0.30 2.29 10.53
CA ASP A 77 0.08 3.02 9.33
C ASP A 77 -0.29 2.18 8.09
N ASP A 78 -0.49 2.85 6.96
CA ASP A 78 -0.90 2.20 5.71
C ASP A 78 0.11 1.13 5.21
N TRP A 79 1.33 1.11 5.77
CA TRP A 79 2.46 0.24 5.38
C TRP A 79 3.25 -0.25 6.60
N PHE A 80 3.59 -1.54 6.62
CA PHE A 80 4.60 -2.13 7.52
C PHE A 80 5.82 -2.55 6.70
N ILE A 81 7.02 -2.27 7.22
CA ILE A 81 8.28 -2.73 6.64
C ILE A 81 8.76 -3.88 7.51
N LEU A 82 8.83 -5.08 6.94
CA LEU A 82 9.09 -6.31 7.67
C LEU A 82 10.18 -7.11 6.95
N GLU A 83 11.02 -7.80 7.72
CA GLU A 83 11.93 -8.81 7.15
C GLU A 83 11.17 -10.09 6.78
N LYS A 84 10.17 -10.46 7.58
CA LYS A 84 9.38 -11.68 7.43
C LYS A 84 7.92 -11.45 7.82
N ILE A 85 7.00 -12.15 7.17
CA ILE A 85 5.56 -11.93 7.34
C ILE A 85 5.06 -12.44 8.70
N GLU A 86 5.77 -13.40 9.28
CA GLU A 86 5.42 -14.06 10.54
C GLU A 86 5.39 -13.10 11.73
N ASP A 87 6.08 -11.96 11.64
CA ASP A 87 6.12 -10.96 12.71
C ASP A 87 4.77 -10.25 12.92
N VAL A 88 3.82 -10.41 11.99
CA VAL A 88 2.50 -9.76 12.06
C VAL A 88 1.32 -10.72 11.93
N ILE A 89 1.55 -12.04 11.93
CA ILE A 89 0.47 -13.04 11.92
C ILE A 89 0.18 -13.55 13.32
N VAL A 90 -1.09 -13.91 13.56
CA VAL A 90 -1.55 -14.43 14.85
C VAL A 90 -0.72 -15.65 15.28
N GLY A 91 -0.20 -15.60 16.51
CA GLY A 91 0.53 -16.70 17.16
C GLY A 91 2.05 -16.61 17.06
N THR A 92 2.59 -15.84 16.11
CA THR A 92 4.03 -15.55 16.00
C THR A 92 4.34 -14.06 16.04
N SER A 93 3.31 -13.21 16.09
CA SER A 93 3.50 -11.77 16.04
C SER A 93 4.37 -11.25 17.17
N ILE A 94 5.22 -10.29 16.82
CA ILE A 94 6.03 -9.51 17.77
C ILE A 94 5.64 -8.03 17.66
N PRO A 95 5.79 -7.24 18.74
CA PRO A 95 5.47 -5.82 18.71
C PRO A 95 6.27 -5.09 17.62
N TYR A 96 5.56 -4.43 16.70
CA TYR A 96 6.21 -3.65 15.64
C TYR A 96 6.94 -2.42 16.21
N ASN A 97 8.19 -2.20 15.80
CA ASN A 97 9.01 -1.09 16.25
C ASN A 97 9.49 -0.24 15.06
N TYR A 98 8.92 0.97 14.94
CA TYR A 98 9.26 1.93 13.88
C TYR A 98 10.72 2.39 13.86
N LYS A 99 11.45 2.26 14.97
CA LYS A 99 12.87 2.67 15.03
C LYS A 99 13.78 1.81 14.17
N ASP A 100 13.36 0.59 13.88
CA ASP A 100 14.19 -0.39 13.19
C ASP A 100 14.25 -0.14 11.67
N TYR A 101 13.37 0.73 11.15
CA TYR A 101 13.17 0.96 9.72
C TYR A 101 13.20 2.45 9.31
N GLN A 102 13.94 3.28 10.05
CA GLN A 102 14.18 4.68 9.67
C GLN A 102 15.23 4.74 8.54
N PHE A 103 14.83 5.26 7.38
CA PHE A 103 15.70 5.52 6.22
C PHE A 103 15.99 7.01 6.07
#